data_AF-A0A8H9KR23-F1
#
_entry.id   AF-A0A8H9KR23-F1
#
_cell.length_a   1.000
_cell.length_b   1.000
_cell.length_c   1.000
_cell.angle_alpha   90.00
_cell.angle_beta   90.00
_cell.angle_gamma   90.00
#
_symmetry.space_group_name_H-M   'P 1'
#
loop_
_entity.id
_entity.type
_entity.pdbx_description
1 polymer ?
#
loop_
_entity_poly.entity_id
_entity_poly.type
_entity_poly.pdbx_seq_one_letter_code
_entity_poly.pdbx_strand_id
1 'polypeptide(L)'
;MTAHDGVVPAPGGGRGRTGPRWLTDGGLETDLVFHHGVELPRFAAYPLLDSPRGQALLTDYFSGYADVAARVGAGLLLETPTWRANPDWITAVGGAPDDVRRVNVESVVLLAALGESLIASGVLPSEGSDYASFRVSGTIGPRGDGYVAGEQRSADEFAT
;
A
#
# COMPACT_ATOMS: atom_id res chain seq x y z
N MET A 1 0.25 14.37 49.95
CA MET A 1 -0.69 14.13 48.84
C MET A 1 0.15 14.04 47.57
N THR A 2 0.35 12.81 47.11
CA THR A 2 1.21 12.41 46.00
C THR A 2 0.55 12.67 44.66
N ALA A 3 1.29 13.23 43.70
CA ALA A 3 1.03 13.08 42.28
C ALA A 3 2.31 12.52 41.64
N HIS A 4 2.22 11.27 41.18
CA HIS A 4 3.22 10.63 40.33
C HIS A 4 2.88 10.99 38.88
N ASP A 5 3.64 11.90 38.27
CA ASP A 5 3.65 12.08 36.81
C ASP A 5 5.10 12.02 36.33
N GLY A 6 5.66 10.81 36.41
CA GLY A 6 6.95 10.48 35.81
C GLY A 6 6.74 9.91 34.41
N VAL A 7 6.53 10.76 33.41
CA VAL A 7 6.78 10.35 32.02
C VAL A 7 8.29 10.20 31.87
N VAL A 8 8.75 8.95 31.73
CA VAL A 8 10.14 8.66 31.39
C VAL A 8 10.38 9.16 29.97
N PRO A 9 11.30 10.11 29.73
CA PRO A 9 11.65 10.50 28.38
C PRO A 9 12.27 9.29 27.68
N ALA A 10 11.87 9.02 26.44
CA ALA A 10 12.54 8.01 25.62
C ALA A 10 14.05 8.35 25.57
N PRO A 11 14.94 7.35 25.77
CA PRO A 11 16.37 7.60 25.78
C PRO A 11 16.79 8.22 24.46
N GLY A 12 17.47 9.38 24.55
CA GLY A 12 18.01 10.10 23.41
C GLY A 12 18.98 9.22 22.63
N GLY A 13 18.48 8.61 21.56
CA GLY A 13 19.28 7.87 20.59
C GLY A 13 20.20 8.85 19.85
N GLY A 14 21.50 8.61 19.95
CA GLY A 14 22.53 9.41 19.28
C GLY A 14 22.24 9.58 17.79
N ARG A 15 22.67 10.73 17.25
CA ARG A 15 22.62 11.05 15.81
C ARG A 15 23.57 10.14 15.02
N GLY A 16 23.20 8.87 14.87
CA GLY A 16 23.86 7.88 14.03
C GLY A 16 23.08 7.75 12.73
N ARG A 17 23.61 8.35 11.65
CA ARG A 17 23.22 8.20 10.22
C ARG A 17 21.88 7.48 9.97
N THR A 18 20.75 8.17 10.17
CA THR A 18 19.46 7.64 9.73
C THR A 18 19.29 8.00 8.26
N GLY A 19 19.18 7.00 7.39
CA GLY A 19 18.72 7.20 6.02
C GLY A 19 17.31 7.83 5.98
N PRO A 20 16.79 8.10 4.77
CA PRO A 20 15.43 8.62 4.62
C PRO A 20 14.43 7.71 5.34
N ARG A 21 13.48 8.32 6.05
CA ARG A 21 12.35 7.60 6.66
C ARG A 21 11.23 7.50 5.64
N TRP A 22 10.56 6.37 5.61
CA TRP A 22 9.44 6.08 4.72
C TRP A 22 8.21 5.74 5.54
N LEU A 23 7.07 6.27 5.13
CA LEU A 23 5.76 5.89 5.62
C LEU A 23 5.13 4.93 4.61
N THR A 24 4.72 3.75 5.08
CA THR A 24 3.84 2.84 4.34
C THR A 24 2.38 3.17 4.67
N ASP A 25 1.46 2.66 3.88
CA ASP A 25 0.07 2.61 4.30
C ASP A 25 -0.14 1.50 5.37
N GLY A 26 -1.38 1.36 5.84
CA GLY A 26 -1.72 0.48 6.95
C GLY A 26 -2.38 -0.83 6.52
N GLY A 27 -3.50 -0.74 5.79
CA GLY A 27 -4.32 -1.90 5.44
C GLY A 27 -5.50 -1.50 4.55
N LEU A 28 -5.23 -1.41 3.26
CA LEU A 28 -6.17 -0.94 2.24
C LEU A 28 -7.50 -1.68 2.29
N GLU A 29 -7.48 -3.01 2.18
CA GLU A 29 -8.70 -3.80 2.09
C GLU A 29 -9.56 -3.68 3.36
N THR A 30 -8.94 -3.69 4.54
CA THR A 30 -9.66 -3.54 5.80
C THR A 30 -10.28 -2.15 5.94
N ASP A 31 -9.56 -1.10 5.58
CA ASP A 31 -10.07 0.27 5.65
C ASP A 31 -11.26 0.47 4.70
N LEU A 32 -11.12 0.03 3.45
CA LEU A 32 -12.18 0.11 2.45
C LEU A 32 -13.45 -0.62 2.89
N VAL A 33 -13.32 -1.81 3.48
CA VAL A 33 -14.48 -2.59 3.96
C VAL A 33 -15.11 -1.94 5.20
N PHE A 34 -14.33 -1.66 6.24
CA PHE A 34 -14.86 -1.28 7.55
C PHE A 34 -15.19 0.22 7.69
N HIS A 35 -14.45 1.10 7.01
CA HIS A 35 -14.65 2.54 7.12
C HIS A 35 -15.37 3.15 5.91
N HIS A 36 -15.24 2.52 4.73
CA HIS A 36 -15.84 3.03 3.50
C HIS A 36 -17.00 2.18 2.96
N GLY A 37 -17.30 1.03 3.59
CA GLY A 37 -18.41 0.16 3.21
C GLY A 37 -18.29 -0.40 1.79
N VAL A 38 -17.06 -0.57 1.30
CA VAL A 38 -16.78 -1.09 -0.03
C VAL A 38 -16.81 -2.62 0.00
N GLU A 39 -17.64 -3.22 -0.84
CA GLU A 39 -17.64 -4.66 -1.06
C GLU A 39 -16.46 -5.06 -1.95
N LEU A 40 -15.52 -5.83 -1.40
CA LEU A 40 -14.36 -6.34 -2.12
C LEU A 40 -14.55 -7.82 -2.44
N PRO A 41 -14.71 -8.22 -3.72
CA PRO A 41 -14.91 -9.61 -4.08
C PRO A 41 -13.69 -10.42 -3.68
N ARG A 42 -13.90 -11.46 -2.86
CA ARG A 42 -12.80 -12.25 -2.27
C ARG A 42 -11.74 -11.37 -1.61
N PHE A 43 -12.13 -10.26 -0.99
CA PHE A 43 -11.20 -9.35 -0.31
C PHE A 43 -10.06 -8.85 -1.22
N ALA A 44 -10.31 -8.75 -2.53
CA ALA A 44 -9.34 -8.26 -3.51
C ALA A 44 -9.60 -6.79 -3.84
N ALA A 45 -8.59 -5.94 -3.72
CA ALA A 45 -8.70 -4.52 -4.04
C ALA A 45 -8.48 -4.20 -5.53
N TYR A 46 -7.67 -4.96 -6.26
CA TYR A 46 -7.37 -4.69 -7.67
C TYR A 46 -8.58 -4.54 -8.61
N PRO A 47 -9.76 -5.18 -8.40
CA PRO A 47 -10.92 -4.94 -9.27
C PRO A 47 -11.41 -3.49 -9.26
N LEU A 48 -11.03 -2.70 -8.26
CA LEU A 48 -11.32 -1.26 -8.22
C LEU A 48 -10.64 -0.49 -9.36
N LEU A 49 -9.58 -1.03 -9.98
CA LEU A 49 -8.91 -0.44 -11.14
C LEU A 49 -9.84 -0.33 -12.36
N ASP A 50 -10.83 -1.22 -12.47
CA ASP A 50 -11.67 -1.34 -13.66
C ASP A 50 -12.77 -0.26 -13.74
N SER A 51 -12.81 0.68 -12.78
CA SER A 51 -13.78 1.78 -12.80
C SER A 51 -13.18 3.11 -12.31
N PRO A 52 -13.62 4.27 -12.84
CA PRO A 52 -13.19 5.57 -12.35
C PRO A 52 -13.48 5.78 -10.85
N ARG A 53 -14.62 5.27 -10.36
CA ARG A 53 -14.99 5.35 -8.95
C ARG A 53 -14.04 4.54 -8.07
N GLY A 54 -13.66 3.34 -8.49
CA GLY A 54 -12.71 2.52 -7.74
C GLY A 54 -11.30 3.12 -7.74
N GLN A 55 -10.84 3.65 -8.87
CA GLN A 55 -9.57 4.39 -8.94
C GLN A 55 -9.55 5.64 -8.04
N ALA A 56 -10.68 6.34 -7.94
CA ALA A 56 -10.84 7.46 -7.01
C ALA A 56 -10.75 7.01 -5.55
N LEU A 57 -11.42 5.91 -5.17
CA LEU A 57 -11.32 5.34 -3.81
C LEU A 57 -9.87 4.96 -3.45
N LEU A 58 -9.14 4.32 -4.37
CA LEU A 58 -7.74 4.00 -4.18
C LEU A 58 -6.90 5.27 -3.98
N THR A 59 -7.13 6.27 -4.81
CA THR A 59 -6.42 7.55 -4.77
C THR A 59 -6.67 8.32 -3.47
N ASP A 60 -7.91 8.37 -3.01
CA ASP A 60 -8.31 9.03 -1.77
C ASP A 60 -7.65 8.35 -0.56
N TYR A 61 -7.64 7.01 -0.53
CA TYR A 61 -6.98 6.24 0.52
C TYR A 61 -5.49 6.59 0.63
N PHE A 62 -4.74 6.53 -0.47
CA PHE A 62 -3.30 6.83 -0.45
C PHE A 62 -2.99 8.31 -0.20
N SER A 63 -3.86 9.23 -0.62
CA SER A 63 -3.73 10.66 -0.33
C SER A 63 -3.79 10.94 1.18
N GLY A 64 -4.61 10.20 1.93
CA GLY A 64 -4.63 10.27 3.39
C GLY A 64 -3.28 9.93 4.04
N TYR A 65 -2.54 8.94 3.49
CA TYR A 65 -1.19 8.63 3.97
C TYR A 65 -0.15 9.64 3.51
N ALA A 66 -0.34 10.31 2.37
CA ALA A 66 0.52 11.41 1.95
C ALA A 66 0.49 12.57 2.94
N ASP A 67 -0.69 12.92 3.47
CA ASP A 67 -0.82 13.95 4.51
C ASP A 67 -0.07 13.57 5.79
N VAL A 68 -0.11 12.30 6.19
CA VAL A 68 0.63 11.80 7.36
C VAL A 68 2.14 11.86 7.09
N ALA A 69 2.59 11.41 5.91
CA ALA A 69 4.00 11.45 5.51
C ALA A 69 4.56 12.88 5.56
N ALA A 70 3.81 13.85 5.04
CA ALA A 70 4.16 15.26 5.09
C ALA A 70 4.29 15.78 6.53
N ARG A 71 3.33 15.47 7.41
CA ARG A 71 3.35 15.90 8.82
C ARG A 71 4.55 15.38 9.61
N VAL A 72 5.03 14.18 9.31
CA VAL A 72 6.15 13.55 10.03
C VAL A 72 7.50 13.74 9.33
N GLY A 73 7.52 14.37 8.15
CA GLY A 73 8.73 14.55 7.35
C GLY A 73 9.33 13.21 6.90
N ALA A 74 8.51 12.35 6.30
CA ALA A 74 8.91 11.08 5.70
C ALA A 74 8.55 11.05 4.20
N GLY A 75 9.25 10.24 3.42
CA GLY A 75 8.80 9.87 2.08
C GLY A 75 7.62 8.91 2.15
N LEU A 76 6.87 8.77 1.06
CA LEU A 76 5.70 7.90 0.97
C LEU A 76 6.01 6.63 0.16
N LEU A 77 5.78 5.46 0.73
CA LEU A 77 5.79 4.20 0.00
C LEU A 77 4.34 3.83 -0.36
N LEU A 78 4.04 3.88 -1.66
CA LEU A 78 2.74 3.55 -2.22
C LEU A 78 2.73 2.07 -2.61
N GLU A 79 2.04 1.23 -1.84
CA GLU A 79 1.95 -0.20 -2.10
C GLU A 79 0.78 -0.50 -3.06
N THR A 80 1.04 -1.23 -4.15
CA THR A 80 -0.01 -1.53 -5.14
C THR A 80 -1.15 -2.35 -4.53
N PRO A 81 -2.41 -2.17 -4.97
CA PRO A 81 -3.57 -2.94 -4.52
C PRO A 81 -3.59 -4.38 -5.05
N THR A 82 -2.43 -5.03 -5.12
CA THR A 82 -2.15 -6.26 -5.87
C THR A 82 -1.83 -7.44 -4.96
N TRP A 83 -2.07 -7.35 -3.65
CA TRP A 83 -1.82 -8.46 -2.72
C TRP A 83 -2.52 -9.76 -3.17
N ARG A 84 -3.76 -9.68 -3.67
CA ARG A 84 -4.49 -10.81 -4.29
C ARG A 84 -4.45 -10.82 -5.83
N ALA A 85 -3.50 -10.16 -6.50
CA ALA A 85 -3.44 -10.12 -7.97
C ALA A 85 -2.54 -11.21 -8.58
N ASN A 86 -2.81 -12.48 -8.26
CA ASN A 86 -2.17 -13.64 -8.89
C ASN A 86 -3.18 -14.46 -9.72
N PRO A 87 -2.73 -15.40 -10.59
CA PRO A 87 -3.63 -16.10 -11.51
C PRO A 87 -4.83 -16.79 -10.84
N ASP A 88 -4.61 -17.41 -9.69
CA ASP A 88 -5.64 -18.16 -8.96
C ASP A 88 -6.74 -17.21 -8.45
N TRP A 89 -6.36 -16.09 -7.83
CA TRP A 89 -7.30 -15.10 -7.32
C TRP A 89 -8.01 -14.32 -8.43
N ILE A 90 -7.32 -14.00 -9.53
CA ILE A 90 -7.92 -13.36 -10.70
C ILE A 90 -9.02 -14.25 -11.29
N THR A 91 -8.73 -15.54 -11.45
CA THR A 91 -9.74 -16.50 -11.91
C THR A 91 -10.89 -16.61 -10.90
N ALA A 92 -10.59 -16.62 -9.60
CA ALA A 92 -11.60 -16.77 -8.54
C ALA A 92 -12.58 -15.59 -8.42
N VAL A 93 -12.22 -14.41 -8.91
CA VAL A 93 -13.14 -13.24 -9.03
C VAL A 93 -13.78 -13.11 -10.41
N GLY A 94 -13.45 -14.01 -11.36
CA GLY A 94 -14.04 -14.06 -12.70
C GLY A 94 -13.22 -13.39 -13.82
N GLY A 95 -11.97 -13.00 -13.56
CA GLY A 95 -11.06 -12.49 -14.58
C GLY A 95 -10.35 -13.59 -15.38
N ALA A 96 -9.60 -13.20 -16.41
CA ALA A 96 -8.76 -14.13 -17.18
C ALA A 96 -7.37 -14.26 -16.52
N PRO A 97 -6.75 -15.45 -16.47
CA PRO A 97 -5.41 -15.62 -15.87
C PRO A 97 -4.34 -14.65 -16.41
N ASP A 98 -4.43 -14.27 -17.69
CA ASP A 98 -3.49 -13.35 -18.34
C ASP A 98 -3.67 -11.88 -17.90
N ASP A 99 -4.74 -11.55 -17.16
CA ASP A 99 -4.97 -10.21 -16.61
C ASP A 99 -3.96 -9.84 -15.51
N VAL A 100 -3.20 -10.79 -14.95
CA VAL A 100 -2.18 -10.52 -13.92
C VAL A 100 -1.25 -9.39 -14.35
N ARG A 101 -0.75 -9.45 -15.59
CA ARG A 101 0.17 -8.42 -16.10
C ARG A 101 -0.52 -7.06 -16.18
N ARG A 102 -1.75 -7.02 -16.71
CA ARG A 102 -2.53 -5.79 -16.86
C ARG A 102 -2.74 -5.15 -15.49
N VAL A 103 -3.29 -5.91 -14.53
CA VAL A 103 -3.61 -5.44 -13.18
C VAL A 103 -2.38 -4.86 -12.47
N ASN A 104 -1.24 -5.55 -12.53
CA ASN A 104 0.00 -5.07 -11.90
C ASN A 104 0.53 -3.80 -12.56
N VAL A 105 0.50 -3.71 -13.89
CA VAL A 105 0.95 -2.52 -14.62
C VAL A 105 0.02 -1.33 -14.34
N GLU A 106 -1.29 -1.51 -14.43
CA GLU A 106 -2.27 -0.45 -14.17
C GLU A 106 -2.21 0.06 -12.73
N SER A 107 -1.95 -0.82 -11.76
CA SER A 107 -1.71 -0.45 -10.38
C SER A 107 -0.50 0.47 -10.23
N VAL A 108 0.63 0.12 -10.85
CA VAL A 108 1.84 0.93 -10.80
C VAL A 108 1.62 2.28 -11.49
N VAL A 109 0.93 2.29 -12.63
CA VAL A 109 0.62 3.52 -13.38
C VAL A 109 -0.26 4.45 -12.55
N LEU A 110 -1.32 3.94 -11.92
CA LEU A 110 -2.21 4.71 -11.06
C LEU A 110 -1.44 5.36 -9.90
N LEU A 111 -0.61 4.58 -9.19
CA LEU A 111 0.12 5.09 -8.03
C LEU A 111 1.29 6.01 -8.40
N ALA A 112 1.95 5.78 -9.53
CA ALA A 112 2.95 6.70 -10.06
C ALA A 112 2.29 8.05 -10.41
N ALA A 113 1.16 8.04 -11.11
CA ALA A 113 0.42 9.25 -11.45
C ALA A 113 -0.05 10.01 -10.18
N LEU A 114 -0.49 9.28 -9.15
CA LEU A 114 -0.80 9.86 -7.85
C LEU A 114 0.42 10.53 -7.21
N GLY A 115 1.55 9.82 -7.14
CA GLY A 115 2.80 10.36 -6.57
C GLY A 115 3.24 11.66 -7.25
N GLU A 116 3.20 11.70 -8.59
CA GLU A 116 3.50 12.90 -9.36
C GLU A 116 2.50 14.04 -9.05
N SER A 117 1.20 13.73 -8.94
CA SER A 117 0.18 14.72 -8.57
C SER A 117 0.37 15.26 -7.15
N LEU A 118 0.80 14.42 -6.20
CA LEU A 118 1.10 14.83 -4.82
C LEU A 118 2.32 15.75 -4.75
N ILE A 119 3.31 15.54 -5.60
CA ILE A 119 4.45 16.46 -5.76
C ILE A 119 3.97 17.78 -6.39
N ALA A 120 3.23 17.71 -7.50
CA ALA A 120 2.77 18.90 -8.23
C ALA A 120 1.87 19.80 -7.38
N SER A 121 1.08 19.22 -6.48
CA SER A 121 0.22 19.94 -5.53
C SER A 121 0.96 20.46 -4.29
N GLY A 122 2.22 20.07 -4.07
CA GLY A 122 3.03 20.47 -2.93
C GLY A 122 2.74 19.73 -1.63
N VAL A 123 1.93 18.66 -1.67
CA VAL A 123 1.70 17.78 -0.51
C VAL A 123 2.98 17.02 -0.16
N LEU A 124 3.63 16.46 -1.18
CA LEU A 124 4.96 15.90 -1.07
C LEU A 124 6.00 16.88 -1.63
N PRO A 125 7.20 16.98 -1.04
CA PRO A 125 8.22 17.88 -1.57
C PRO A 125 8.71 17.41 -2.95
N SER A 126 9.02 18.33 -3.85
CA SER A 126 9.57 17.99 -5.18
C SER A 126 11.07 17.70 -5.17
N GLU A 127 11.79 18.25 -4.19
CA GLU A 127 13.27 18.25 -4.09
C GLU A 127 13.65 18.24 -2.60
N GLY A 128 14.76 17.59 -2.21
CA GLY A 128 15.32 17.79 -0.86
C GLY A 128 16.01 16.61 -0.17
N SER A 129 16.11 15.43 -0.78
CA SER A 129 16.98 14.36 -0.29
C SER A 129 17.56 13.57 -1.46
N ASP A 130 18.62 12.80 -1.25
CA ASP A 130 19.17 11.85 -2.25
C ASP A 130 18.15 10.78 -2.71
N TYR A 131 16.89 10.88 -2.25
CA TYR A 131 15.78 9.97 -2.47
C TYR A 131 14.55 10.78 -2.87
N ALA A 132 13.76 10.27 -3.83
CA ALA A 132 12.50 10.92 -4.21
C ALA A 132 11.49 10.86 -3.06
N SER A 133 10.53 11.78 -3.05
CA SER A 133 9.55 11.90 -1.96
C SER A 133 8.49 10.81 -1.94
N PHE A 134 8.36 10.03 -3.03
CA PHE A 134 7.56 8.82 -3.06
C PHE A 134 8.26 7.67 -3.79
N ARG A 135 7.79 6.45 -3.54
CA ARG A 135 8.13 5.22 -4.27
C ARG A 135 6.87 4.39 -4.45
N VAL A 136 6.82 3.60 -5.52
CA VAL A 136 5.79 2.59 -5.73
C VAL A 136 6.38 1.22 -5.42
N SER A 137 5.72 0.46 -4.54
CA SER A 137 6.05 -0.91 -4.16
C SER A 137 5.06 -1.87 -4.82
N GLY A 138 5.56 -2.84 -5.58
CA GLY A 138 4.73 -3.90 -6.17
C GLY A 138 4.41 -4.97 -5.13
N THR A 139 3.20 -4.94 -4.58
CA THR A 139 2.76 -5.87 -3.53
C THR A 139 2.46 -7.23 -4.11
N ILE A 140 3.11 -8.28 -3.57
CA ILE A 140 2.87 -9.67 -3.93
C ILE A 140 2.39 -10.40 -2.68
N GLY A 141 1.15 -10.85 -2.70
CA GLY A 141 0.61 -11.70 -1.65
C GLY A 141 0.79 -13.19 -1.93
N PRO A 142 0.36 -14.04 -0.99
CA PRO A 142 0.46 -15.48 -1.13
C PRO A 142 -0.45 -16.00 -2.26
N ARG A 143 -0.09 -17.16 -2.81
CA ARG A 143 -0.95 -17.88 -3.75
C ARG A 143 -2.31 -18.27 -3.14
N GLY A 144 -2.29 -18.72 -1.88
CA GLY A 144 -3.47 -19.12 -1.11
C GLY A 144 -4.11 -17.97 -0.31
N ASP A 145 -4.91 -18.32 0.70
CA ASP A 145 -5.72 -17.35 1.48
C ASP A 145 -4.88 -16.35 2.29
N GLY A 146 -3.73 -16.76 2.80
CA GLY A 146 -2.84 -15.91 3.59
C GLY A 146 -3.24 -15.75 5.06
N TYR A 147 -4.48 -16.09 5.43
CA TYR A 147 -4.95 -16.07 6.83
C TYR A 147 -5.32 -17.46 7.33
N VAL A 148 -5.91 -18.29 6.47
CA VAL A 148 -6.18 -19.71 6.75
C VAL A 148 -5.04 -20.57 6.24
N ALA A 149 -4.52 -21.45 7.10
CA ALA A 149 -3.51 -22.43 6.72
C ALA A 149 -4.08 -23.35 5.64
N GLY A 150 -3.47 -23.32 4.46
CA GLY A 150 -3.78 -24.23 3.35
C GLY A 150 -2.99 -25.54 3.44
N GLU A 151 -3.19 -26.40 2.45
CA GLU A 151 -2.37 -27.59 2.26
C GLU A 151 -0.91 -27.20 1.97
N GLN A 152 0.04 -27.95 2.52
CA GLN A 152 1.45 -27.77 2.19
C GLN A 152 1.68 -28.14 0.72
N ARG A 153 2.29 -27.22 -0.03
CA ARG A 153 2.64 -27.40 -1.43
C ARG A 153 4.16 -27.33 -1.61
N SER A 154 4.68 -27.94 -2.68
CA SER A 154 6.13 -27.92 -2.96
C SER A 154 6.57 -26.56 -3.50
N ALA A 155 7.84 -26.21 -3.33
CA ALA A 155 8.39 -24.97 -3.87
C ALA A 155 8.28 -24.89 -5.41
N ASP A 156 8.44 -26.02 -6.10
CA ASP A 156 8.37 -26.11 -7.56
C ASP A 156 7.00 -25.68 -8.13
N GLU A 157 5.92 -25.91 -7.38
CA GLU A 157 4.57 -25.50 -7.77
C GLU A 157 4.39 -23.96 -7.77
N PHE A 158 5.22 -23.23 -7.03
CA PHE A 158 5.23 -21.76 -7.03
C PHE A 158 6.18 -21.16 -8.07
N ALA A 159 6.96 -21.99 -8.77
CA ALA A 159 7.90 -21.55 -9.81
C ALA A 159 7.27 -21.54 -11.22
N THR A 160 6.06 -22.06 -11.38
CA THR A 160 5.29 -22.16 -12.63
C THR A 160 4.17 -21.14 -12.68
#